data_AF-A0A1H2WTU3-F1
#
_entry.id   AF-A0A1H2WTU3-F1
#
_cell.length_a   1.000
_cell.length_b   1.000
_cell.length_c   1.000
_cell.angle_alpha   90.00
_cell.angle_beta   90.00
_cell.angle_gamma   90.00
#
_symmetry.space_group_name_H-M   'P 1'
#
loop_
_entity.id
_entity.type
_entity.pdbx_description
1 polymer ?
#
loop_
_entity_poly.entity_id
_entity_poly.type
_entity_poly.pdbx_seq_one_letter_code
_entity_poly.pdbx_strand_id
1 'polypeptide(L)'
;MNLSNQVKTTSVIDFSNILLVLMVFAFLGVCFFYIKSKKQETKKPQKEKIRNLKDYIQQTNQYIMQYNNLQDRFNYAMEEKADEIRENHDKAAFDQFLKVQMDFRSQVEESALLLDQIKTTLQQGQMGLQLFINFKNSVTMMDALLVQMQNIVPTYHERKQENKWEDTPETTKTIGTDISFFIGCDTKEKIIKRYRALCKVYHPDSQTGNTEMFKKLKEAYEMEMGKF
;
A
#
# COMPACT_ATOMS: atom_id res chain seq x y z
N MET A 1 -27.52 -98.75 -46.58
CA MET A 1 -26.88 -98.52 -45.26
C MET A 1 -26.43 -97.07 -45.21
N ASN A 2 -26.91 -96.33 -44.21
CA ASN A 2 -26.75 -94.89 -44.07
C ASN A 2 -25.71 -94.64 -42.96
N LEU A 3 -24.63 -93.90 -43.23
CA LEU A 3 -23.65 -93.49 -42.21
C LEU A 3 -23.52 -91.97 -42.25
N SER A 4 -24.12 -91.37 -41.23
CA SER A 4 -24.14 -89.96 -40.87
C SER A 4 -22.73 -89.47 -40.52
N ASN A 5 -22.22 -88.48 -41.26
CA ASN A 5 -21.11 -87.64 -40.82
C ASN A 5 -21.65 -86.30 -40.29
N GLN A 6 -21.71 -86.17 -38.98
CA GLN A 6 -21.90 -84.92 -38.26
C GLN A 6 -20.54 -84.22 -38.10
N VAL A 7 -20.28 -83.19 -38.90
CA VAL A 7 -19.11 -82.31 -38.71
C VAL A 7 -19.49 -81.20 -37.74
N LYS A 8 -18.86 -81.20 -36.57
CA LYS A 8 -18.88 -80.08 -35.61
C LYS A 8 -18.20 -78.86 -36.24
N THR A 9 -18.94 -77.79 -36.49
CA THR A 9 -18.37 -76.49 -36.84
C THR A 9 -17.96 -75.75 -35.58
N THR A 10 -16.66 -75.71 -35.30
CA THR A 10 -16.06 -74.75 -34.37
C THR A 10 -16.13 -73.34 -34.99
N SER A 11 -16.75 -72.40 -34.29
CA SER A 11 -16.81 -71.00 -34.72
C SER A 11 -15.40 -70.39 -34.71
N VAL A 12 -14.87 -70.11 -35.89
CA VAL A 12 -13.64 -69.33 -36.05
C VAL A 12 -13.98 -67.91 -35.62
N ILE A 13 -13.40 -67.44 -34.51
CA ILE A 13 -13.52 -66.05 -34.10
C ILE A 13 -12.84 -65.20 -35.18
N ASP A 14 -13.63 -64.33 -35.82
CA ASP A 14 -13.18 -63.51 -36.93
C ASP A 14 -12.28 -62.37 -36.43
N PHE A 15 -10.98 -62.65 -36.35
CA PHE A 15 -9.94 -61.72 -35.88
C PHE A 15 -9.93 -60.39 -36.63
N SER A 16 -10.45 -60.34 -37.86
CA SER A 16 -10.58 -59.12 -38.65
C SER A 16 -11.52 -58.10 -37.97
N ASN A 17 -12.65 -58.57 -37.44
CA ASN A 17 -13.62 -57.71 -36.76
C ASN A 17 -13.08 -57.22 -35.40
N ILE A 18 -12.32 -58.05 -34.69
CA ILE A 18 -11.68 -57.66 -33.43
C ILE A 18 -10.62 -56.58 -33.67
N LEU A 19 -9.81 -56.72 -34.73
CA LEU A 19 -8.79 -55.75 -35.08
C LEU A 19 -9.42 -54.39 -35.47
N LEU A 20 -10.50 -54.42 -36.23
CA LEU A 20 -11.21 -53.21 -36.65
C LEU A 20 -11.84 -52.47 -35.47
N VAL A 21 -12.42 -53.19 -34.51
CA VAL A 21 -12.96 -52.62 -33.27
C VAL A 21 -11.86 -51.96 -32.44
N LEU A 22 -10.70 -52.61 -32.29
CA LEU A 22 -9.57 -52.04 -31.55
C LEU A 22 -9.03 -50.76 -32.22
N MET A 23 -8.97 -50.71 -33.55
CA MET A 23 -8.56 -49.50 -34.27
C MET A 23 -9.54 -48.34 -34.09
N VAL A 24 -10.84 -48.60 -34.08
CA VAL A 24 -11.86 -47.57 -33.83
C VAL A 24 -11.74 -47.02 -32.41
N PHE A 25 -11.54 -47.88 -31.40
CA PHE A 25 -11.33 -47.41 -30.02
C PHE A 25 -10.03 -46.63 -29.85
N ALA A 26 -8.94 -47.04 -30.53
CA ALA A 26 -7.69 -46.29 -30.53
C ALA A 26 -7.87 -44.90 -31.18
N PHE A 27 -8.58 -44.83 -32.30
CA PHE A 27 -8.86 -43.57 -32.99
C PHE A 27 -9.73 -42.63 -32.14
N LEU A 28 -10.79 -43.15 -31.52
CA LEU A 28 -11.64 -42.39 -30.59
C LEU A 28 -10.86 -41.91 -29.35
N GLY A 29 -9.96 -42.74 -28.82
CA GLY A 29 -9.07 -42.38 -27.72
C GLY A 29 -8.12 -41.23 -28.07
N VAL A 30 -7.50 -41.29 -29.26
CA VAL A 30 -6.63 -40.22 -29.77
C VAL A 30 -7.43 -38.93 -30.01
N CYS A 31 -8.62 -39.01 -30.63
CA CYS A 31 -9.48 -37.86 -30.83
C CYS A 31 -9.92 -37.22 -29.49
N PHE A 32 -10.30 -38.04 -28.51
CA PHE A 32 -10.69 -37.57 -27.18
C PHE A 32 -9.52 -36.89 -26.45
N PHE A 33 -8.32 -37.48 -26.53
CA PHE A 33 -7.11 -36.92 -25.92
C PHE A 33 -6.71 -35.61 -26.61
N TYR A 34 -6.79 -35.53 -27.94
CA TYR A 34 -6.52 -34.33 -28.71
C TYR A 34 -7.49 -33.19 -28.38
N ILE A 35 -8.80 -33.47 -28.26
CA ILE A 35 -9.82 -32.49 -27.87
C ILE A 35 -9.60 -31.99 -26.44
N LYS A 36 -9.25 -32.89 -25.52
CA LYS A 36 -8.97 -32.54 -24.11
C LYS A 36 -7.71 -31.68 -23.98
N SER A 37 -6.66 -32.00 -24.74
CA SER A 37 -5.41 -31.23 -24.80
C SER A 37 -5.67 -29.78 -25.27
N LYS A 38 -6.38 -29.61 -26.40
CA LYS A 38 -6.74 -28.26 -26.91
C LYS A 38 -7.58 -27.43 -25.93
N LYS A 39 -8.49 -28.07 -25.17
CA LYS A 39 -9.28 -27.39 -24.13
C LYS A 39 -8.46 -26.97 -22.90
N GLN A 40 -7.34 -27.62 -22.61
CA GLN A 40 -6.46 -27.24 -21.51
C GLN A 40 -5.49 -26.11 -21.90
N GLU A 41 -4.94 -26.16 -23.10
CA GLU A 41 -4.03 -25.11 -23.62
C GLU A 41 -4.70 -23.74 -23.75
N THR A 42 -5.98 -23.71 -24.11
CA THR A 42 -6.74 -22.45 -24.26
C THR A 42 -7.13 -21.78 -22.94
N LYS A 43 -7.33 -22.56 -21.86
CA LYS A 43 -7.79 -22.04 -20.56
C LYS A 43 -6.67 -21.53 -19.65
N LYS A 44 -5.46 -22.08 -19.77
CA LYS A 44 -4.30 -21.71 -18.94
C LYS A 44 -3.88 -20.23 -19.12
N PRO A 45 -3.69 -19.69 -20.34
CA PRO A 45 -3.29 -18.29 -20.53
C PRO A 45 -4.39 -17.29 -20.16
N GLN A 46 -5.67 -17.65 -20.27
CA GLN A 46 -6.78 -16.78 -19.86
C GLN A 46 -6.88 -16.65 -18.34
N LYS A 47 -6.72 -17.75 -17.60
CA LYS A 47 -6.69 -17.73 -16.13
C LYS A 47 -5.52 -16.91 -15.59
N GLU A 48 -4.36 -16.99 -16.24
CA GLU A 48 -3.17 -16.23 -15.86
C GLU A 48 -3.37 -14.72 -16.10
N LYS A 49 -3.95 -14.33 -17.24
CA LYS A 49 -4.35 -12.93 -17.49
C LYS A 49 -5.32 -12.40 -16.44
N ILE A 50 -6.33 -13.17 -16.06
CA ILE A 50 -7.31 -12.79 -15.02
C ILE A 50 -6.62 -12.62 -13.66
N ARG A 51 -5.70 -13.53 -13.30
CA ARG A 51 -4.92 -13.42 -12.06
C ARG A 51 -4.09 -12.14 -12.05
N ASN A 52 -3.33 -11.89 -13.11
CA ASN A 52 -2.46 -10.71 -13.19
C ASN A 52 -3.27 -9.41 -13.14
N LEU A 53 -4.45 -9.36 -13.76
CA LEU A 53 -5.36 -8.20 -13.68
C LEU A 53 -5.88 -8.00 -12.25
N LYS A 54 -6.24 -9.08 -11.56
CA LYS A 54 -6.69 -9.02 -10.16
C LYS A 54 -5.57 -8.48 -9.25
N ASP A 55 -4.36 -8.96 -9.42
CA ASP A 55 -3.19 -8.50 -8.65
C ASP A 55 -2.87 -7.03 -8.94
N TYR A 56 -3.01 -6.60 -10.20
CA TYR A 56 -2.86 -5.19 -10.60
C TYR A 56 -3.92 -4.28 -9.94
N ILE A 57 -5.19 -4.67 -9.96
CA ILE A 57 -6.29 -3.93 -9.32
C ILE A 57 -6.04 -3.84 -7.81
N GLN A 58 -5.64 -4.94 -7.18
CA GLN A 58 -5.36 -4.96 -5.74
C GLN A 58 -4.23 -3.98 -5.38
N GLN A 59 -3.12 -4.01 -6.10
CA GLN A 59 -2.01 -3.09 -5.86
C GLN A 59 -2.40 -1.64 -6.12
N THR A 60 -3.16 -1.38 -7.19
CA THR A 60 -3.69 -0.03 -7.48
C THR A 60 -4.52 0.50 -6.32
N ASN A 61 -5.43 -0.31 -5.77
CA ASN A 61 -6.25 0.07 -4.62
C ASN A 61 -5.41 0.35 -3.37
N GLN A 62 -4.33 -0.41 -3.14
CA GLN A 62 -3.41 -0.14 -2.03
C GLN A 62 -2.77 1.24 -2.15
N TYR A 63 -2.28 1.62 -3.33
CA TYR A 63 -1.67 2.94 -3.54
C TYR A 63 -2.72 4.07 -3.53
N ILE A 64 -3.97 3.83 -3.95
CA ILE A 64 -5.05 4.82 -3.78
C ILE A 64 -5.30 5.11 -2.29
N MET A 65 -5.32 4.08 -1.44
CA MET A 65 -5.46 4.29 0.00
C MET A 65 -4.29 5.08 0.58
N GLN A 66 -3.05 4.79 0.16
CA GLN A 66 -1.87 5.54 0.57
C GLN A 66 -1.93 7.01 0.12
N TYR A 67 -2.33 7.26 -1.13
CA TYR A 67 -2.52 8.59 -1.69
C TYR A 67 -3.52 9.43 -0.87
N ASN A 68 -4.68 8.85 -0.51
CA ASN A 68 -5.67 9.53 0.32
C ASN A 68 -5.13 9.80 1.72
N ASN A 69 -4.50 8.80 2.35
CA ASN A 69 -3.92 8.94 3.68
C ASN A 69 -2.82 10.03 3.73
N LEU A 70 -1.99 10.12 2.69
CA LEU A 70 -0.93 11.13 2.61
C LEU A 70 -1.48 12.54 2.50
N GLN A 71 -2.56 12.76 1.75
CA GLN A 71 -3.22 14.06 1.70
C GLN A 71 -3.72 14.48 3.08
N ASP A 72 -4.39 13.57 3.81
CA ASP A 72 -4.89 13.87 5.15
C ASP A 72 -3.75 14.17 6.13
N ARG A 73 -2.69 13.36 6.11
CA ARG A 73 -1.51 13.56 6.96
C ARG A 73 -0.77 14.86 6.64
N PHE A 74 -0.67 15.20 5.36
CA PHE A 74 -0.04 16.44 4.92
C PHE A 74 -0.86 17.66 5.34
N ASN A 75 -2.18 17.62 5.20
CA ASN A 75 -3.05 18.69 5.66
C ASN A 75 -2.92 18.93 7.17
N TYR A 76 -2.85 17.86 7.97
CA TYR A 76 -2.60 17.99 9.40
C TYR A 76 -1.21 18.57 9.72
N ALA A 77 -0.15 18.07 9.06
CA ALA A 77 1.21 18.57 9.25
C ALA A 77 1.36 20.04 8.81
N MET A 78 0.62 20.45 7.77
CA MET A 78 0.54 21.82 7.28
C MET A 78 0.00 22.78 8.34
N GLU A 79 -1.10 22.42 9.00
CA GLU A 79 -1.70 23.24 10.06
C GLU A 79 -0.72 23.39 11.24
N GLU A 80 -0.15 22.28 11.71
CA GLU A 80 0.79 22.29 12.84
C GLU A 80 2.07 23.09 12.53
N LYS A 81 2.68 22.90 11.35
CA LYS A 81 3.91 23.61 10.99
C LYS A 81 3.68 25.08 10.65
N ALA A 82 2.52 25.45 10.12
CA ALA A 82 2.19 26.85 9.89
C ALA A 82 2.18 27.66 11.19
N ASP A 83 1.64 27.08 12.27
CA ASP A 83 1.61 27.72 13.59
C ASP A 83 3.03 27.86 14.16
N GLU A 84 3.83 26.79 14.12
CA GLU A 84 5.21 26.80 14.62
C GLU A 84 6.11 27.83 13.89
N ILE A 85 6.01 27.91 12.56
CA ILE A 85 6.79 28.88 11.77
C ILE A 85 6.33 30.31 12.05
N ARG A 86 5.02 30.53 12.20
CA ARG A 86 4.46 31.86 12.50
C ARG A 86 4.93 32.38 13.86
N GLU A 87 5.00 31.52 14.86
CA GLU A 87 5.48 31.87 16.21
C GLU A 87 6.96 32.25 16.23
N ASN A 88 7.77 31.64 15.35
CA ASN A 88 9.22 31.86 15.30
C ASN A 88 9.66 33.00 14.37
N HIS A 89 8.77 33.54 13.53
CA HIS A 89 9.05 34.61 12.57
C HIS A 89 10.26 34.35 11.64
N ASP A 90 10.60 33.07 11.40
CA ASP A 90 11.72 32.67 10.54
C ASP A 90 11.28 32.68 9.06
N LYS A 91 11.79 33.67 8.31
CA LYS A 91 11.49 33.83 6.89
C LYS A 91 12.01 32.66 6.05
N ALA A 92 13.18 32.10 6.38
CA ALA A 92 13.75 31.00 5.59
C ALA A 92 12.95 29.71 5.78
N ALA A 93 12.53 29.41 7.01
CA ALA A 93 11.64 28.28 7.29
C ALA A 93 10.27 28.46 6.61
N PHE A 94 9.74 29.68 6.59
CA PHE A 94 8.50 30.00 5.89
C PHE A 94 8.61 29.82 4.36
N ASP A 95 9.71 30.29 3.77
CA ASP A 95 9.97 30.13 2.34
C ASP A 95 10.09 28.64 1.95
N GLN A 96 10.74 27.82 2.80
CA GLN A 96 10.81 26.35 2.61
C GLN A 96 9.43 25.69 2.75
N PHE A 97 8.64 26.10 3.75
CA PHE A 97 7.29 25.60 3.97
C PHE A 97 6.38 25.83 2.78
N LEU A 98 6.39 27.05 2.23
CA LEU A 98 5.62 27.38 1.02
C LEU A 98 6.06 26.55 -0.19
N LYS A 99 7.38 26.34 -0.36
CA LYS A 99 7.89 25.51 -1.44
C LYS A 99 7.39 24.06 -1.32
N VAL A 100 7.51 23.45 -0.15
CA VAL A 100 7.05 22.07 0.07
C VAL A 100 5.54 21.95 -0.12
N GLN A 101 4.76 22.95 0.32
CA GLN A 101 3.31 23.00 0.06
C GLN A 101 2.99 23.04 -1.44
N MET A 102 3.67 23.89 -2.21
CA MET A 102 3.46 24.00 -3.65
C MET A 102 3.84 22.70 -4.37
N ASP A 103 4.99 22.12 -4.02
CA ASP A 103 5.48 20.87 -4.59
C ASP A 103 4.51 19.71 -4.28
N PHE A 104 3.98 19.64 -3.05
CA PHE A 104 3.00 18.62 -2.67
C PHE A 104 1.69 18.77 -3.43
N ARG A 105 1.17 20.00 -3.58
CA ARG A 105 -0.05 20.25 -4.37
C ARG A 105 0.11 19.82 -5.83
N SER A 106 1.25 20.14 -6.43
CA SER A 106 1.58 19.71 -7.79
C SER A 106 1.57 18.18 -7.92
N GLN A 107 2.15 17.47 -6.95
CA GLN A 107 2.15 16.01 -6.93
C GLN A 107 0.75 15.40 -6.72
N VAL A 108 -0.11 16.05 -5.93
CA VAL A 108 -1.52 15.65 -5.77
C VAL A 108 -2.26 15.75 -7.10
N GLU A 109 -2.09 16.87 -7.83
CA GLU A 109 -2.70 17.08 -9.14
C GLU A 109 -2.22 16.04 -10.17
N GLU A 110 -0.92 15.78 -10.23
CA GLU A 110 -0.33 14.75 -11.11
C GLU A 110 -0.86 13.34 -10.78
N SER A 111 -0.87 12.97 -9.50
CA SER A 111 -1.40 11.69 -9.02
C SER A 111 -2.88 11.52 -9.36
N ALA A 112 -3.69 12.58 -9.25
CA ALA A 112 -5.11 12.54 -9.58
C ALA A 112 -5.34 12.27 -11.08
N LEU A 113 -4.56 12.90 -11.96
CA LEU A 113 -4.61 12.65 -13.41
C LEU A 113 -4.22 11.22 -13.76
N LEU A 114 -3.13 10.71 -13.17
CA LEU A 114 -2.69 9.33 -13.38
C LEU A 114 -3.74 8.33 -12.91
N LEU A 115 -4.38 8.60 -11.77
CA LEU A 115 -5.44 7.76 -11.23
C LEU A 115 -6.66 7.72 -12.17
N ASP A 116 -7.04 8.84 -12.77
CA ASP A 116 -8.14 8.89 -13.75
C ASP A 116 -7.83 8.08 -15.02
N GLN A 117 -6.59 8.18 -15.51
CA GLN A 117 -6.12 7.38 -16.63
C GLN A 117 -6.08 5.88 -16.30
N ILE A 118 -5.62 5.52 -15.09
CA ILE A 118 -5.64 4.12 -14.62
C ILE A 118 -7.09 3.60 -14.58
N LYS A 119 -8.02 4.36 -14.01
CA LYS A 119 -9.45 3.99 -13.99
C LYS A 119 -10.00 3.76 -15.39
N THR A 120 -9.66 4.65 -16.34
CA THR A 120 -10.08 4.52 -17.74
C THR A 120 -9.52 3.26 -18.39
N THR A 121 -8.23 2.94 -18.20
CA THR A 121 -7.64 1.71 -18.75
C THR A 121 -8.24 0.44 -18.12
N LEU A 122 -8.54 0.47 -16.83
CA LEU A 122 -9.23 -0.62 -16.13
C LEU A 122 -10.65 -0.85 -16.65
N GLN A 123 -11.41 0.22 -16.95
CA GLN A 123 -12.74 0.11 -17.57
C GLN A 123 -12.69 -0.55 -18.95
N GLN A 124 -11.58 -0.39 -19.67
CA GLN A 124 -11.32 -1.04 -20.95
C GLN A 124 -10.79 -2.48 -20.80
N GLY A 125 -10.62 -2.98 -19.56
CA GLY A 125 -10.08 -4.30 -19.26
C GLY A 125 -8.57 -4.42 -19.50
N GLN A 126 -7.86 -3.29 -19.57
CA GLN A 126 -6.43 -3.21 -19.83
C GLN A 126 -5.64 -2.83 -18.57
N MET A 127 -4.36 -3.22 -18.53
CA MET A 127 -3.43 -2.84 -17.47
C MET A 127 -2.51 -1.74 -17.97
N GLY A 128 -2.67 -0.52 -17.46
CA GLY A 128 -1.74 0.58 -17.67
C GLY A 128 -0.53 0.46 -16.75
N LEU A 129 0.41 -0.46 -17.05
CA LEU A 129 1.58 -0.71 -16.18
C LEU A 129 2.44 0.55 -15.98
N GLN A 130 2.71 1.30 -17.05
CA GLN A 130 3.47 2.55 -16.95
C GLN A 130 2.72 3.62 -16.14
N LEU A 131 1.41 3.74 -16.32
CA LEU A 131 0.57 4.65 -15.54
C LEU A 131 0.63 4.31 -14.05
N PHE A 132 0.54 3.02 -13.72
CA PHE A 132 0.65 2.56 -12.33
C PHE A 132 2.03 2.82 -11.73
N ILE A 133 3.11 2.58 -12.47
CA ILE A 133 4.48 2.89 -12.03
C ILE A 133 4.61 4.40 -11.75
N ASN A 134 4.13 5.24 -12.67
CA ASN A 134 4.18 6.69 -12.50
C ASN A 134 3.35 7.12 -11.27
N PHE A 135 2.15 6.57 -11.09
CA PHE A 135 1.30 6.85 -9.93
C PHE A 135 2.00 6.47 -8.62
N LYS A 136 2.56 5.26 -8.55
CA LYS A 136 3.34 4.82 -7.40
C LYS A 136 4.51 5.77 -7.09
N ASN A 137 5.23 6.21 -8.11
CA ASN A 137 6.36 7.12 -7.94
C ASN A 137 5.91 8.49 -7.42
N SER A 138 4.80 9.03 -7.94
CA SER A 138 4.22 10.28 -7.45
C SER A 138 3.75 10.17 -5.99
N VAL A 139 3.06 9.07 -5.62
CA VAL A 139 2.68 8.80 -4.22
C VAL A 139 3.90 8.67 -3.30
N THR A 140 5.00 8.09 -3.78
CA THR A 140 6.26 8.01 -3.03
C THR A 140 6.88 9.40 -2.83
N MET A 141 6.82 10.27 -3.85
CA MET A 141 7.28 11.65 -3.74
C MET A 141 6.43 12.46 -2.76
N MET A 142 5.12 12.23 -2.72
CA MET A 142 4.23 12.85 -1.72
C MET A 142 4.62 12.49 -0.28
N ASP A 143 4.97 11.22 -0.02
CA ASP A 143 5.46 10.79 1.30
C ASP A 143 6.80 11.47 1.65
N ALA A 144 7.72 11.56 0.68
CA ALA A 144 8.99 12.27 0.86
C ALA A 144 8.78 13.77 1.16
N LEU A 145 7.81 14.42 0.52
CA LEU A 145 7.45 15.82 0.78
C LEU A 145 6.80 16.01 2.15
N LEU A 146 6.00 15.05 2.62
CA LEU A 146 5.49 15.05 3.99
C LEU A 146 6.63 14.97 5.02
N VAL A 147 7.61 14.10 4.79
CA VAL A 147 8.80 14.02 5.65
C VAL A 147 9.59 15.34 5.62
N GLN A 148 9.75 15.96 4.44
CA GLN A 148 10.38 17.27 4.34
C GLN A 148 9.63 18.34 5.15
N MET A 149 8.30 18.40 5.05
CA MET A 149 7.45 19.31 5.83
C MET A 149 7.66 19.15 7.34
N GLN A 150 7.67 17.90 7.81
CA GLN A 150 7.85 17.59 9.23
C GLN A 150 9.24 17.97 9.76
N ASN A 151 10.26 17.95 8.89
CA ASN A 151 11.63 18.28 9.21
C ASN A 151 11.98 19.76 9.03
N ILE A 152 11.01 20.62 8.67
CA ILE A 152 11.23 22.06 8.72
C ILE A 152 11.36 22.44 10.20
N VAL A 153 12.58 22.81 10.59
CA VAL A 153 12.91 23.30 11.92
C VAL A 153 13.10 24.81 11.78
N PRO A 154 12.18 25.63 12.32
CA PRO A 154 12.40 27.06 12.44
C PRO A 154 13.64 27.32 13.28
N THR A 155 14.53 28.18 12.79
CA THR A 155 15.67 28.62 13.57
C THR A 155 15.11 29.49 14.70
N TYR A 156 15.27 29.06 15.94
CA TYR A 156 14.94 29.89 17.10
C TYR A 156 15.81 31.15 17.06
N HIS A 157 15.29 32.24 16.53
CA HIS A 157 15.83 33.55 16.84
C HIS A 157 15.35 33.85 18.25
N GLU A 158 16.22 33.61 19.24
CA GLU A 158 16.04 34.18 20.56
C GLU A 158 15.65 35.64 20.38
N ARG A 159 14.40 35.96 20.72
CA ARG A 159 13.96 37.34 20.89
C ARG A 159 14.92 37.90 21.93
N LYS A 160 15.92 38.68 21.52
CA LYS A 160 16.91 39.30 22.42
C LYS A 160 16.13 40.03 23.51
N GLN A 161 15.91 39.36 24.64
CA GLN A 161 15.72 40.02 25.90
C GLN A 161 17.13 40.41 26.31
N GLU A 162 17.41 41.69 26.15
CA GLU A 162 18.62 42.32 26.65
C GLU A 162 18.59 42.24 28.19
N ASN A 163 19.00 41.10 28.76
CA ASN A 163 19.23 40.95 30.18
C ASN A 163 20.50 40.10 30.41
N LYS A 164 21.55 40.86 30.73
CA LYS A 164 22.88 40.61 31.28
C LYS A 164 23.05 39.37 32.21
N TRP A 165 24.24 38.75 32.15
CA TRP A 165 24.88 37.73 33.04
C TRP A 165 24.43 36.26 32.85
N GLU A 166 25.24 35.18 32.85
CA GLU A 166 26.68 34.86 32.80
C GLU A 166 26.77 33.31 32.63
N ASP A 167 27.81 32.83 31.92
CA ASP A 167 28.45 31.49 31.93
C ASP A 167 27.70 30.14 31.62
N THR A 168 28.21 29.50 30.55
CA THR A 168 28.16 28.10 30.05
C THR A 168 28.37 26.99 31.12
N PRO A 169 27.99 25.69 30.91
CA PRO A 169 28.34 24.89 29.72
C PRO A 169 27.26 23.95 29.13
N GLU A 170 27.41 23.73 27.83
CA GLU A 170 26.74 22.76 26.97
C GLU A 170 26.66 21.36 27.59
N THR A 171 25.51 20.70 27.48
CA THR A 171 25.40 19.25 27.62
C THR A 171 24.72 18.66 26.40
N THR A 172 25.54 18.06 25.54
CA THR A 172 25.20 17.09 24.51
C THR A 172 24.38 15.94 25.13
N LYS A 173 23.16 15.70 24.63
CA LYS A 173 22.41 14.45 24.86
C LYS A 173 21.85 13.88 23.57
N THR A 174 22.58 12.87 23.09
CA THR A 174 22.12 11.59 22.55
C THR A 174 20.86 11.60 21.67
N ILE A 175 21.12 11.52 20.36
CA ILE A 175 20.20 11.05 19.33
C ILE A 175 19.94 9.55 19.60
N GLY A 176 18.77 9.26 20.17
CA GLY A 176 18.21 7.92 20.27
C GLY A 176 16.82 7.93 19.63
N THR A 177 16.56 6.94 18.77
CA THR A 177 15.29 6.64 18.09
C THR A 177 14.13 6.41 19.07
N ASP A 178 13.63 7.47 19.69
CA ASP A 178 12.36 7.48 20.40
C ASP A 178 11.58 8.72 19.92
N ILE A 179 10.55 8.48 19.12
CA ILE A 179 9.60 9.52 18.71
C ILE A 179 8.84 9.92 19.99
N SER A 180 9.26 11.00 20.64
CA SER A 180 8.57 11.47 21.84
C SER A 180 7.20 12.06 21.46
N PHE A 181 6.13 11.35 21.84
CA PHE A 181 4.73 11.66 21.51
C PHE A 181 4.25 13.05 22.00
N PHE A 182 5.00 13.67 22.91
CA PHE A 182 4.62 14.91 23.61
C PHE A 182 5.66 16.03 23.45
N ILE A 183 6.53 15.96 22.44
CA ILE A 183 7.44 17.07 22.11
C ILE A 183 6.64 18.37 21.98
N GLY A 184 7.11 19.43 22.65
CA GLY A 184 6.46 20.74 22.69
C GLY A 184 5.26 20.87 23.64
N CYS A 185 4.91 19.83 24.41
CA CYS A 185 3.90 19.94 25.46
C CYS A 185 4.55 20.32 26.80
N ASP A 186 4.52 21.61 27.12
CA ASP A 186 5.12 22.22 28.30
C ASP A 186 4.16 22.37 29.50
N THR A 187 2.90 21.96 29.36
CA THR A 187 1.85 22.11 30.37
C THR A 187 0.96 20.88 30.46
N LYS A 188 0.42 20.60 31.65
CA LYS A 188 -0.55 19.52 31.91
C LYS A 188 -1.72 19.57 30.92
N GLU A 189 -2.30 20.74 30.66
CA GLU A 189 -3.42 20.86 29.71
C GLU A 189 -3.03 20.47 28.28
N LYS A 190 -1.84 20.87 27.80
CA LYS A 190 -1.38 20.51 26.44
C LYS A 190 -1.12 19.01 26.30
N ILE A 191 -0.52 18.38 27.31
CA ILE A 191 -0.31 16.92 27.35
C ILE A 191 -1.65 16.18 27.30
N ILE A 192 -2.63 16.58 28.12
CA ILE A 192 -3.97 15.98 28.14
C ILE A 192 -4.68 16.13 26.79
N LYS A 193 -4.61 17.33 26.19
CA LYS A 193 -5.25 17.62 24.90
C LYS A 193 -4.64 16.78 23.79
N ARG A 194 -3.30 16.69 23.73
CA ARG A 194 -2.57 15.89 22.75
C ARG A 194 -2.81 14.38 22.94
N TYR A 195 -2.81 13.90 24.17
CA TYR A 195 -3.12 12.50 24.48
C TYR A 195 -4.53 12.12 24.00
N ARG A 196 -5.55 12.93 24.31
CA ARG A 196 -6.93 12.67 23.85
C ARG A 196 -7.06 12.66 22.33
N ALA A 197 -6.32 13.53 21.63
CA ALA A 197 -6.31 13.56 20.17
C ALA A 197 -5.67 12.30 19.58
N LEU A 198 -4.50 11.90 20.10
CA LEU A 198 -3.79 10.70 19.66
C LEU A 198 -4.57 9.41 20.00
N CYS A 199 -5.30 9.38 21.12
CA CYS A 199 -6.19 8.26 21.43
C CYS A 199 -7.27 8.06 20.36
N LYS A 200 -7.86 9.11 19.78
CA LYS A 200 -8.86 8.96 18.72
C LYS A 200 -8.30 8.28 17.46
N VAL A 201 -7.02 8.49 17.19
CA VAL A 201 -6.33 7.95 16.02
C VAL A 201 -5.84 6.52 16.26
N TYR A 202 -5.21 6.28 17.41
CA TYR A 202 -4.53 5.01 17.71
C TYR A 202 -5.35 3.99 18.50
N HIS A 203 -6.53 4.35 19.05
CA HIS A 203 -7.36 3.40 19.81
C HIS A 203 -7.70 2.18 18.94
N PRO A 204 -7.61 0.95 19.48
CA PRO A 204 -7.88 -0.28 18.72
C PRO A 204 -9.28 -0.34 18.10
N ASP A 205 -10.25 0.36 18.69
CA ASP A 205 -11.62 0.46 18.15
C ASP A 205 -11.79 1.53 17.05
N SER A 206 -10.74 2.31 16.74
CA SER A 206 -10.75 3.20 15.58
C SER A 206 -10.49 2.38 14.31
N GLN A 207 -11.00 2.83 13.15
CA GLN A 207 -10.72 2.19 11.86
C GLN A 207 -9.22 2.12 11.50
N THR A 208 -8.37 2.86 12.23
CA THR A 208 -6.91 2.97 12.07
C THR A 208 -6.13 2.50 13.30
N GLY A 209 -6.77 1.72 14.19
CA GLY A 209 -6.23 1.36 15.50
C GLY A 209 -4.93 0.56 15.44
N ASN A 210 -3.95 0.93 16.27
CA ASN A 210 -2.71 0.18 16.43
C ASN A 210 -2.46 -0.03 17.93
N THR A 211 -2.77 -1.24 18.41
CA THR A 211 -2.70 -1.62 19.82
C THR A 211 -1.31 -1.44 20.43
N GLU A 212 -0.25 -1.69 19.66
CA GLU A 212 1.13 -1.55 20.14
C GLU A 212 1.52 -0.09 20.32
N MET A 213 1.17 0.76 19.35
CA MET A 213 1.40 2.21 19.46
C MET A 213 0.50 2.88 20.49
N PHE A 214 -0.74 2.40 20.66
CA PHE A 214 -1.63 2.89 21.71
C PHE A 214 -1.09 2.58 23.11
N LYS A 215 -0.47 1.42 23.30
CA LYS A 215 0.21 1.07 24.55
C LYS A 215 1.40 2.00 24.82
N LYS A 216 2.27 2.21 23.83
CA LYS A 216 3.42 3.14 23.94
C LYS A 216 2.98 4.58 24.21
N LEU A 217 1.91 5.03 23.57
CA LEU A 217 1.29 6.34 23.80
C LEU A 217 0.80 6.49 25.25
N LYS A 218 0.17 5.46 25.81
CA LYS A 218 -0.32 5.47 27.19
C LYS A 218 0.83 5.52 28.20
N GLU A 219 1.88 4.71 27.99
CA GLU A 219 3.08 4.71 28.82
C GLU A 219 3.79 6.07 28.80
N ALA A 220 3.92 6.69 27.61
CA ALA A 220 4.50 8.02 27.47
C ALA A 220 3.64 9.11 28.16
N TYR A 221 2.31 9.00 28.11
CA TYR A 221 1.42 9.95 28.78
C TYR A 221 1.55 9.89 30.30
N GLU A 222 1.59 8.68 30.87
CA GLU A 222 1.77 8.50 32.32
C GLU A 222 3.13 9.05 32.78
N MET A 223 4.18 8.84 32.00
CA MET A 223 5.52 9.37 32.28
C MET A 223 5.57 10.91 32.23
N GLU A 224 4.98 11.53 31.20
CA GLU A 224 4.96 13.00 31.07
C GLU A 224 4.05 13.68 32.10
N MET A 225 2.91 13.07 32.43
CA MET A 225 2.01 13.58 33.49
C MET A 225 2.64 13.50 34.88
N GLY A 226 3.52 12.53 35.15
CA GLY A 226 4.25 12.41 36.40
C GLY A 226 5.32 13.49 36.62
N LYS A 227 5.66 14.28 35.59
CA LYS A 227 6.61 15.41 35.71
C LYS A 227 5.98 16.69 36.29
N PHE A 228 4.67 16.68 36.51
CA PHE A 228 3.88 17.83 36.98
C PHE A 228 3.05 17.46 38.21
#